data_AF-A0A1L3ZQS0-F1
#
_entry.id   AF-A0A1L3ZQS0-F1
#
_cell.length_a   1.000
_cell.length_b   1.000
_cell.length_c   1.000
_cell.angle_alpha   90.00
_cell.angle_beta   90.00
_cell.angle_gamma   90.00
#
_symmetry.space_group_name_H-M   'P 1'
#
loop_
_entity.id
_entity.type
_entity.pdbx_description
1 polymer ?
#
loop_
_entity_poly.entity_id
_entity_poly.type
_entity_poly.pdbx_seq_one_letter_code
_entity_poly.pdbx_strand_id
1 'polypeptide(L)' 'MDADLAARYLSVSKTTFLNRVAKKAYPSPLREGKRVLWDRRLLDRFVDAQFGITGNAASDTWDDIWAGSN' A
#
# COMPACT_ATOMS: atom_id res chain seq x y z
N MET A 1 -1.10 6.95 10.31
CA MET A 1 -2.56 6.97 10.11
C MET A 1 -3.24 6.01 11.08
N ASP A 2 -4.50 6.24 11.44
CA ASP A 2 -5.26 5.30 12.28
C ASP A 2 -5.79 4.10 11.47
N ALA A 3 -6.39 3.13 12.17
CA ALA A 3 -6.88 1.89 11.56
C ALA A 3 -8.01 2.09 10.53
N ASP A 4 -8.85 3.11 10.69
CA ASP A 4 -9.95 3.36 9.76
C ASP A 4 -9.39 3.88 8.43
N LEU A 5 -8.48 4.85 8.50
CA LEU A 5 -7.81 5.40 7.32
C LEU A 5 -6.95 4.34 6.62
N ALA A 6 -6.21 3.52 7.37
CA ALA A 6 -5.41 2.43 6.80
C ALA A 6 -6.27 1.37 6.09
N ALA A 7 -7.44 1.03 6.65
CA ALA A 7 -8.36 0.09 6.03
C ALA A 7 -8.96 0.64 4.73
N ARG A 8 -9.39 1.91 4.74
CA ARG A 8 -9.87 2.61 3.54
C ARG A 8 -8.79 2.71 2.47
N TYR A 9 -7.55 2.96 2.87
CA TYR A 9 -6.42 3.03 1.94
C TYR A 9 -6.24 1.74 1.12
N LEU A 10 -6.42 0.59 1.78
CA LEU A 10 -6.36 -0.72 1.14
C LEU A 10 -7.71 -1.19 0.58
N SER A 11 -8.73 -0.32 0.54
CA SER A 11 -10.09 -0.63 0.08
C SER A 11 -10.72 -1.87 0.76
N VAL A 12 -10.46 -2.06 2.06
CA VAL A 12 -11.04 -3.14 2.87
C VAL A 12 -11.79 -2.60 4.08
N SER A 13 -12.68 -3.41 4.66
CA SER A 13 -13.29 -3.06 5.93
C SER A 13 -12.26 -3.04 7.07
N LYS A 14 -12.49 -2.20 8.08
CA LYS A 14 -11.63 -2.09 9.27
C LYS A 14 -11.44 -3.43 9.99
N THR A 15 -12.50 -4.22 10.11
CA THR A 15 -12.44 -5.55 10.74
C THR A 15 -11.54 -6.50 9.94
N THR A 16 -11.68 -6.52 8.61
CA THR A 16 -10.83 -7.33 7.73
C THR A 16 -9.38 -6.89 7.83
N PHE A 17 -9.11 -5.59 7.84
CA PHE A 17 -7.77 -5.03 8.02
C PHE A 17 -7.13 -5.52 9.32
N LEU A 18 -7.80 -5.33 10.46
CA LEU A 18 -7.27 -5.74 11.77
C LEU A 18 -7.08 -7.27 11.86
N ASN A 19 -7.98 -8.06 11.28
CA ASN A 19 -7.83 -9.52 11.23
C ASN A 19 -6.61 -9.94 10.41
N ARG A 20 -6.33 -9.26 9.29
CA ARG A 20 -5.14 -9.53 8.46
C ARG A 20 -3.85 -9.09 9.16
N VAL A 21 -3.88 -7.98 9.90
CA VAL A 21 -2.75 -7.56 10.77
C VAL A 21 -2.50 -8.60 11.87
N ALA A 22 -3.55 -9.10 12.55
CA ALA A 22 -3.42 -10.14 13.57
C ALA A 22 -2.84 -11.45 13.02
N LYS A 23 -3.17 -11.79 11.77
CA LYS A 23 -2.62 -12.94 11.03
C LYS A 23 -1.22 -12.69 10.45
N LYS A 24 -0.59 -11.54 10.74
CA LYS A 24 0.71 -11.12 10.18
C LYS A 24 0.76 -11.05 8.65
N ALA A 25 -0.41 -10.95 8.00
CA ALA A 25 -0.49 -10.80 6.56
C ALA A 25 -0.29 -9.33 6.14
N TYR A 26 -0.64 -8.37 7.01
CA TYR A 26 -0.51 -6.94 6.77
C TYR A 26 0.56 -6.29 7.66
N PRO A 27 1.05 -5.09 7.29
CA PRO A 27 2.03 -4.36 8.08
C PRO A 27 1.59 -4.16 9.54
N SER A 28 2.54 -4.37 10.45
CA SER A 28 2.30 -4.18 11.88
C SER A 28 2.17 -2.69 12.22
N PRO A 29 1.30 -2.33 13.17
CA PRO A 29 1.21 -0.96 13.62
C PRO A 29 2.42 -0.54 14.45
N LEU A 30 2.74 0.75 14.38
CA LEU A 30 3.55 1.44 15.34
C LEU A 30 2.71 1.82 16.56
N ARG A 31 3.21 1.54 17.76
CA ARG A 31 2.62 1.98 19.02
C ARG A 31 3.35 3.21 19.52
N GLU A 32 2.64 4.32 19.61
CA GLU A 32 3.13 5.57 20.18
C GLU A 32 2.30 5.90 21.43
N GLY A 33 2.80 5.47 22.60
CA GLY A 33 2.07 5.53 23.86
C GLY A 33 0.74 4.76 23.80
N LYS A 34 -0.38 5.48 23.90
CA LYS A 34 -1.74 4.91 23.82
C LYS A 34 -2.28 4.82 22.39
N ARG A 35 -1.59 5.40 21.40
CA ARG A 35 -2.05 5.44 20.00
C ARG A 35 -1.44 4.30 19.20
N VAL A 36 -2.25 3.72 18.34
CA VAL A 36 -1.86 2.67 17.39
C VAL A 36 -1.98 3.26 15.99
N LEU A 37 -0.86 3.36 15.29
CA LEU A 37 -0.75 4.05 14.01
C LEU A 37 -0.05 3.17 12.98
N TRP A 38 -0.43 3.32 11.72
CA TRP A 38 0.27 2.72 10.58
C TRP A 38 1.07 3.79 9.83
N ASP A 39 2.30 3.46 9.47
CA ASP A 39 3.09 4.28 8.56
C ASP A 39 2.57 4.09 7.14
N ARG A 40 2.32 5.21 6.45
CA ARG A 40 1.90 5.21 5.04
C ARG A 40 2.94 4.55 4.15
N ARG A 41 4.23 4.85 4.34
CA ARG A 41 5.33 4.32 3.52
C ARG A 41 5.45 2.81 3.62
N LEU A 42 5.10 2.23 4.79
CA LEU A 42 5.07 0.79 4.96
C LEU A 42 3.88 0.14 4.24
N LEU A 43 2.72 0.81 4.24
CA LEU A 43 1.56 0.36 3.47
C LEU A 43 1.83 0.45 1.96
N ASP A 44 2.48 1.52 1.49
CA ASP A 44 2.86 1.68 0.09
C ASP A 44 3.78 0.55 -0.36
N ARG A 45 4.87 0.29 0.37
CA ARG A 45 5.78 -0.82 0.07
C ARG A 45 5.08 -2.18 0.07
N PHE A 46 4.09 -2.36 0.94
CA PHE A 46 3.30 -3.59 0.98
C PHE A 46 2.45 -3.75 -0.28
N VAL A 47 1.78 -2.68 -0.72
CA VAL A 47 1.00 -2.66 -1.96
C VAL A 47 1.92 -2.90 -3.16
N ASP A 48 3.05 -2.18 -3.23
CA ASP A 48 4.05 -2.32 -4.28
C ASP A 48 4.53 -3.77 -4.40
N ALA A 49 4.88 -4.41 -3.27
CA ALA A 49 5.27 -5.81 -3.25
C ALA A 49 4.15 -6.76 -3.68
N GLN A 50 2.89 -6.46 -3.33
CA GLN A 50 1.73 -7.27 -3.70
C GLN A 50 1.44 -7.22 -5.21
N PHE A 51 1.65 -6.08 -5.84
CA PHE A 51 1.43 -5.88 -7.28
C PHE A 51 2.70 -6.09 -8.13
N GLY A 52 3.82 -6.49 -7.51
CA GLY A 52 5.08 -6.67 -8.21
C GLY A 52 5.69 -5.36 -8.73
N ILE A 53 5.26 -4.21 -8.18
CA ILE A 53 5.80 -2.88 -8.49
C ILE A 53 7.09 -2.72 -7.66
N THR A 54 8.10 -3.52 -7.97
CA THR A 54 9.46 -3.21 -7.54
C THR A 54 9.87 -1.92 -8.26
N GLY A 55 10.22 -0.87 -7.50
CA GLY A 55 10.61 0.45 -7.99
C GLY A 55 11.86 0.51 -8.87
N ASN A 56 12.02 -0.39 -9.83
CA ASN A 56 12.40 0.04 -11.15
C ASN A 56 11.16 0.68 -11.77
N ALA A 57 11.24 1.98 -12.02
CA ALA A 57 10.65 2.52 -13.23
C ALA A 57 11.20 1.70 -14.41
N ALA A 58 10.64 0.52 -14.66
CA ALA A 58 10.65 -0.05 -15.99
C ALA A 58 9.86 0.99 -16.78
N SER A 59 10.58 1.92 -17.39
CA SER A 59 10.39 2.29 -18.78
C SER A 59 9.00 1.97 -19.30
N ASP A 60 7.96 2.59 -18.74
CA ASP A 60 6.64 2.56 -19.32
C ASP A 60 6.66 3.66 -20.38
N THR A 61 7.34 3.36 -21.50
CA THR A 61 6.78 3.16 -22.84
C THR A 61 5.35 3.66 -23.08
N TRP A 62 4.97 4.81 -22.50
CA TRP A 62 3.80 5.59 -22.90
C TRP A 62 4.19 6.63 -23.96
N ASP A 63 5.48 6.97 -24.07
CA ASP A 63 5.99 7.89 -25.10
C ASP A 63 5.98 7.28 -26.52
N ASP A 64 6.05 5.95 -26.66
CA ASP A 64 6.08 5.30 -27.99
C ASP A 64 4.69 5.21 -28.66
N ILE A 65 3.60 5.36 -27.90
CA ILE A 65 2.23 5.31 -28.47
C ILE A 65 1.87 6.62 -29.19
N TRP A 66 2.53 7.74 -28.87
CA TRP A 66 2.24 9.05 -29.46
C TRP A 66 3.16 9.45 -30.62
N ALA A 67 4.29 8.76 -30.81
CA ALA A 67 5.31 9.11 -31.81
C ALA A 67 5.09 8.47 -33.20
N GLY A 68 4.02 7.68 -33.39
CA GLY A 68 3.77 6.88 -34.60
C GLY A 68 2.64 7.38 -35.53
N SER A 69 2.21 8.63 -35.43
CA SER A 69 1.26 9.24 -36.39
C SER A 69 1.90 10.42 -37.10
N ASN A 70 2.67 10.14 -38.15
CA ASN A 70 2.98 11.10 -39.22
C ASN A 70 3.09 10.39 -40.56
#